data_AF-A0A3M8ECY0-F1
#
_entry.id   AF-A0A3M8ECY0-F1
#
_cell.length_a   1.000
_cell.length_b   1.000
_cell.length_c   1.000
_cell.angle_alpha   90.00
_cell.angle_beta   90.00
_cell.angle_gamma   90.00
#
_symmetry.space_group_name_H-M   'P 1'
#
loop_
_entity.id
_entity.type
_entity.pdbx_description
1 polymer ?
#
loop_
_entity_poly.entity_id
_entity_poly.type
_entity_poly.pdbx_seq_one_letter_code
_entity_poly.pdbx_strand_id
1 'polypeptide(L)' 'MVAANWSMKFGQPPRDVSDFLSAEFNAFLSTRDFLNALPGHLPPDFASQKRVSIVMERLRSIARN' A
#
# COMPACT_ATOMS: atom_id res chain seq x y z
N MET A 1 23.76 2.27 2.87
CA MET A 1 22.65 1.50 2.29
C MET A 1 22.24 0.46 3.32
N VAL A 2 21.13 0.64 4.02
CA VAL A 2 20.61 -0.34 4.98
C VAL A 2 19.33 -0.91 4.37
N ALA A 3 19.46 -2.00 3.63
CA ALA A 3 18.30 -2.83 3.31
C ALA A 3 17.88 -3.49 4.63
N ALA A 4 16.86 -2.94 5.27
CA ALA A 4 16.27 -3.55 6.45
C ALA A 4 15.74 -4.93 6.03
N ASN A 5 16.44 -5.97 6.47
CA ASN A 5 16.02 -7.35 6.38
C ASN A 5 14.77 -7.52 7.25
N TRP A 6 13.60 -7.26 6.67
CA TRP A 6 12.30 -7.42 7.33
C TRP A 6 11.92 -8.90 7.40
N SER A 7 12.79 -9.71 8.00
CA SER A 7 12.49 -11.09 8.37
C SER A 7 11.85 -11.12 9.77
N MET A 8 10.79 -10.32 9.95
CA MET A 8 9.81 -10.57 11.01
C MET A 8 8.82 -11.55 10.44
N LYS A 9 8.82 -12.79 10.94
CA LYS A 9 7.74 -13.74 10.71
C LYS A 9 6.48 -13.22 11.41
N PHE A 10 5.78 -12.28 10.79
CA PHE A 10 4.38 -12.09 11.09
C PHE A 10 3.68 -13.37 10.62
N GLY A 11 3.04 -14.09 11.54
CA GLY A 11 2.05 -15.09 11.15
C GLY A 11 1.03 -14.42 10.24
N GLN A 12 0.34 -15.21 9.39
CA GLN A 12 -0.72 -14.60 8.58
C GLN A 12 -1.70 -13.85 9.49
N PRO A 13 -2.12 -12.63 9.11
CA PRO A 13 -3.14 -11.94 9.88
C PRO A 13 -4.38 -12.85 9.99
N PRO A 14 -5.14 -12.75 11.09
CA PRO A 14 -6.45 -13.38 11.18
C PRO A 14 -7.26 -13.08 9.92
N ARG A 15 -8.03 -14.07 9.42
CA ARG A 15 -8.76 -13.94 8.14
C ARG A 15 -9.67 -12.73 8.11
N ASP A 16 -10.36 -12.45 9.20
CA ASP A 16 -11.20 -11.28 9.40
C ASP A 16 -10.46 -9.96 9.18
N VAL A 17 -9.21 -9.86 9.63
CA VAL A 17 -8.37 -8.69 9.40
C VAL A 17 -7.95 -8.59 7.93
N SER A 18 -7.58 -9.72 7.30
CA SER A 18 -7.25 -9.74 5.88
C SER A 18 -8.44 -9.31 5.03
N ASP A 19 -9.61 -9.92 5.26
CA ASP A 19 -10.83 -9.66 4.51
C ASP A 19 -11.29 -8.21 4.66
N PHE A 20 -11.23 -7.66 5.87
CA PHE A 20 -11.53 -6.26 6.13
C PHE A 20 -10.58 -5.33 5.37
N LEU A 21 -9.28 -5.56 5.45
CA LEU A 21 -8.29 -4.73 4.75
C LEU A 21 -8.45 -4.83 3.23
N SER A 22 -8.71 -6.03 2.71
CA SER A 22 -8.97 -6.23 1.28
C SER A 22 -10.20 -5.44 0.82
N ALA A 23 -11.29 -5.48 1.58
CA ALA A 23 -12.50 -4.73 1.28
C ALA A 23 -12.27 -3.20 1.30
N GLU A 24 -11.64 -2.68 2.35
CA GLU A 24 -11.34 -1.25 2.49
C GLU A 24 -10.43 -0.74 1.37
N PHE A 25 -9.35 -1.48 1.06
CA PHE A 25 -8.45 -1.06 -0.01
C PHE A 25 -9.11 -1.15 -1.39
N ASN A 26 -10.04 -2.07 -1.64
CA ASN A 26 -10.83 -2.07 -2.88
C ASN A 26 -11.71 -0.82 -2.99
N ALA A 27 -12.34 -0.38 -1.89
CA ALA A 27 -13.14 0.84 -1.87
C ALA A 27 -12.27 2.09 -2.13
N PHE A 28 -11.11 2.19 -1.47
CA PHE A 28 -10.18 3.31 -1.70
C PHE A 28 -9.60 3.30 -3.11
N LEU A 29 -9.19 2.15 -3.64
CA LEU A 29 -8.65 2.04 -5.01
C LEU A 29 -9.69 2.34 -6.10
N SER A 30 -10.99 2.24 -5.77
CA SER A 30 -12.09 2.65 -6.64
C SER A 30 -12.42 4.14 -6.53
N THR A 31 -11.83 4.85 -5.58
CA THR A 31 -12.06 6.28 -5.34
C THR A 31 -11.00 7.12 -6.07
N ARG A 32 -11.42 7.89 -7.09
CA ARG A 32 -10.49 8.70 -7.91
C ARG A 32 -9.65 9.69 -7.09
N ASP A 33 -10.26 10.35 -6.11
CA ASP A 33 -9.57 11.36 -5.31
C ASP A 33 -8.50 10.75 -4.41
N PHE A 34 -8.71 9.51 -3.94
CA PHE A 34 -7.70 8.75 -3.22
C PHE A 34 -6.47 8.46 -4.10
N LEU A 35 -6.69 8.05 -5.35
CA LEU A 35 -5.61 7.80 -6.31
C LEU A 35 -4.80 9.08 -6.60
N ASN A 36 -5.48 10.21 -6.72
CA ASN A 36 -4.86 11.49 -7.02
C ASN A 36 -4.12 12.12 -5.82
N ALA A 37 -4.50 11.77 -4.59
CA ALA A 37 -3.87 12.30 -3.38
C ALA A 37 -2.47 11.70 -3.12
N LEU A 38 -2.21 10.47 -3.59
CA LEU A 38 -0.99 9.72 -3.26
C LEU A 38 0.33 10.45 -3.60
N PRO A 39 0.49 11.08 -4.79
CA PRO A 39 1.67 11.91 -5.06
C PRO A 39 1.83 13.09 -4.10
N GLY A 40 0.72 13.69 -3.65
CA GLY A 40 0.70 14.83 -2.73
C GLY A 40 1.05 14.50 -1.28
N HIS A 41 0.98 13.21 -0.90
CA HIS A 41 1.42 12.71 0.42
C HIS A 41 2.90 12.35 0.47
N LEU A 42 3.59 12.32 -0.68
CA LEU A 42 5.02 12.07 -0.75
C LEU A 42 5.76 13.41 -0.90
N PRO A 43 6.97 13.53 -0.34
CA PRO A 43 7.83 14.66 -0.64
C PRO A 43 8.00 14.86 -2.16
N PRO A 44 8.11 16.10 -2.65
CA PRO A 44 8.11 16.39 -4.08
C PRO A 44 9.41 15.95 -4.80
N ASP A 45 10.41 15.45 -4.08
CA ASP A 45 11.66 15.01 -4.69
C ASP A 45 11.46 13.75 -5.55
N PHE A 46 12.25 13.64 -6.61
CA PHE A 46 12.13 12.56 -7.59
C PHE A 46 12.27 11.16 -6.99
N ALA A 47 13.11 10.98 -5.97
CA ALA A 47 13.29 9.67 -5.34
C ALA A 47 12.06 9.27 -4.52
N SER A 48 11.44 10.23 -3.83
CA SER A 48 10.18 10.03 -3.11
C SER A 48 9.01 9.76 -4.05
N GLN A 49 8.86 10.53 -5.12
CA GLN A 49 7.77 10.37 -6.08
C GLN A 49 7.83 9.04 -6.84
N LYS A 50 9.02 8.47 -7.06
CA LYS A 50 9.14 7.09 -7.59
C LYS A 50 8.47 6.02 -6.73
N ARG A 51 8.21 6.29 -5.44
CA ARG A 51 7.56 5.34 -4.54
C ARG A 51 6.05 5.25 -4.75
N VAL A 52 5.42 6.19 -5.47
CA VAL A 52 3.98 6.13 -5.78
C VAL A 52 3.61 4.78 -6.39
N SER A 53 4.37 4.32 -7.39
CA SER A 53 4.10 3.03 -8.06
C SER A 53 4.25 1.84 -7.12
N ILE A 54 5.25 1.86 -6.23
CA ILE A 54 5.49 0.79 -5.25
C ILE A 54 4.34 0.73 -4.24
N VAL A 55 3.91 1.88 -3.72
CA VAL A 55 2.78 1.96 -2.79
C VAL A 55 1.51 1.46 -3.48
N MET A 56 1.24 1.92 -4.70
CA MET A 56 0.09 1.50 -5.48
C MET A 56 0.06 -0.01 -5.71
N GLU A 57 1.18 -0.62 -6.06
CA GLU A 57 1.24 -2.07 -6.27
C GLU A 57 0.98 -2.84 -4.97
N ARG A 58 1.53 -2.38 -3.85
CA ARG A 58 1.30 -3.00 -2.54
C ARG A 58 -0.16 -2.92 -2.11
N LEU A 59 -0.80 -1.75 -2.26
CA LEU A 59 -2.22 -1.58 -1.96
C LEU A 59 -3.09 -2.52 -2.79
N ARG A 60 -2.81 -2.62 -4.10
CA ARG A 60 -3.51 -3.55 -5.00
C ARG A 60 -3.25 -5.01 -4.64
N SER A 61 -2.04 -5.35 -4.19
CA SER A 61 -1.74 -6.71 -3.75
C SER A 61 -2.51 -7.08 -2.50
N ILE A 62 -2.69 -6.15 -1.55
CA ILE A 62 -3.50 -6.39 -0.35
C ILE A 62 -4.97 -6.53 -0.75
N ALA A 63 -5.48 -5.67 -1.63
CA ALA A 63 -6.88 -5.69 -2.09
C ALA A 63 -7.29 -6.99 -2.82
N ARG A 64 -6.34 -7.75 -3.37
CA ARG A 64 -6.58 -9.03 -4.07
C ARG A 64 -6.47 -10.25 -3.17
N ASN A 65 -6.02 -10.07 -1.93
CA ASN A 65 -5.79 -11.14 -0.96
C ASN A 65 -7.10 -11.55 -0.29
#